data_AF-A0A840Z3A9-F1
#
_entry.id   AF-A0A840Z3A9-F1
#
_cell.length_a   1.000
_cell.length_b   1.000
_cell.length_c   1.000
_cell.angle_alpha   90.00
_cell.angle_beta   90.00
_cell.angle_gamma   90.00
#
_symmetry.space_group_name_H-M   'P 1'
#
loop_
_entity.id
_entity.type
_entity.pdbx_description
1 polymer ?
#
loop_
_entity_poly.entity_id
_entity_poly.type
_entity_poly.pdbx_seq_one_letter_code
_entity_poly.pdbx_strand_id
1 'polypeptide(L)' 'MIEPAHHRLSITAQCRLLSISRSSYYYAPVPETEETLALMRVIDAAFLDMPWYGSRQMVRHLRRNGYDDGCGG' A
#
# COMPACT_ATOMS: atom_id res chain seq x y z
N MET A 1 -3.69 14.64 17.25
CA MET A 1 -4.51 13.41 17.20
C MET A 1 -5.87 13.83 16.66
N ILE A 2 -6.47 13.10 15.71
CA ILE A 2 -7.82 13.42 15.22
C ILE A 2 -8.82 12.61 16.04
N GLU A 3 -9.80 13.28 16.62
CA GLU A 3 -10.84 12.65 17.42
C GLU A 3 -12.19 12.71 16.68
N PRO A 4 -12.73 11.56 16.22
CA PRO A 4 -14.02 11.53 15.53
C PRO A 4 -15.20 11.89 16.45
N ALA A 5 -15.02 11.79 17.78
CA ALA A 5 -16.04 12.10 18.79
C ALA A 5 -16.02 13.58 19.25
N HIS A 6 -15.25 14.45 18.60
CA HIS A 6 -15.19 15.86 19.00
C HIS A 6 -16.51 16.59 18.69
N HIS A 7 -17.23 16.94 19.75
CA HIS A 7 -18.56 17.57 19.70
C HIS A 7 -18.62 18.96 19.02
N ARG A 8 -17.47 19.57 18.71
CA ARG A 8 -17.34 20.95 18.19
C ARG A 8 -16.62 21.08 16.84
N LEU A 9 -15.89 20.05 16.40
CA LEU A 9 -15.02 20.13 15.21
C LEU A 9 -15.18 18.88 14.36
N SER A 10 -15.62 19.07 13.12
CA SER A 10 -15.70 17.98 12.15
C SER A 10 -14.29 17.44 11.84
N ILE A 11 -14.22 16.15 11.50
CA ILE A 11 -12.98 15.48 11.07
C ILE A 11 -12.27 16.28 9.97
N THR A 12 -13.02 16.91 9.06
CA THR A 12 -12.49 17.77 7.99
C THR A 12 -11.78 19.02 8.53
N ALA A 13 -12.34 19.67 9.54
CA ALA A 13 -11.72 20.84 10.18
C ALA A 13 -10.46 20.45 10.94
N GLN A 14 -10.47 19.29 11.61
CA GLN A 14 -9.30 18.75 12.32
C GLN A 14 -8.18 18.36 11.33
N CYS A 15 -8.51 17.70 10.22
CA CYS A 15 -7.54 17.39 9.15
C CYS A 15 -6.90 18.67 8.58
N ARG A 16 -7.69 19.72 8.35
CA ARG A 16 -7.20 21.01 7.85
C ARG A 16 -6.29 21.72 8.86
N LEU A 17 -6.60 21.62 10.15
CA LEU A 17 -5.79 22.22 11.22
C LEU A 17 -4.45 21.49 11.40
N LEU A 18 -4.45 20.17 11.19
CA LEU A 18 -3.28 19.31 11.30
C LEU A 18 -2.49 19.20 9.98
N SER A 19 -2.93 19.88 8.91
CA SER A 19 -2.34 19.79 7.56
C SER A 19 -2.18 18.35 7.04
N ILE A 20 -3.09 17.44 7.44
CA ILE A 20 -3.10 16.06 6.93
C ILE A 20 -4.26 15.84 5.97
N SER A 21 -4.02 15.03 4.94
CA SER A 21 -5.04 14.68 3.97
C SER A 21 -6.09 13.75 4.59
N ARG A 22 -7.36 13.89 4.17
CA ARG A 22 -8.43 12.97 4.59
C ARG A 22 -8.12 11.52 4.24
N SER A 23 -7.41 11.28 3.13
CA SER A 23 -6.99 9.93 2.73
C SER A 23 -6.04 9.31 3.75
N SER A 24 -5.10 10.09 4.30
CA SER A 24 -4.22 9.62 5.36
C SER A 24 -4.97 9.33 6.67
N TYR A 25 -6.08 10.04 6.93
CA TYR A 25 -6.90 9.79 8.13
C TYR A 25 -7.75 8.51 8.01
N TYR A 26 -8.31 8.22 6.83
CA TYR A 26 -9.03 6.97 6.58
C TYR A 26 -8.12 5.77 6.32
N TYR A 27 -6.84 6.01 6.01
CA TYR A 27 -5.85 4.96 5.89
C TYR A 27 -5.50 4.43 7.28
N ALA A 28 -6.13 3.33 7.67
CA ALA A 28 -5.68 2.54 8.78
C ALA A 28 -4.44 1.75 8.33
N PRO A 29 -3.31 1.79 9.06
CA PRO A 29 -2.19 0.89 8.78
C PRO A 29 -2.70 -0.54 8.95
N VAL A 30 -2.88 -1.23 7.83
CA VAL A 30 -3.25 -2.64 7.82
C VAL A 30 -1.96 -3.41 8.15
N PRO A 31 -1.98 -4.33 9.13
CA PRO A 31 -0.85 -5.23 9.32
C PRO A 31 -0.68 -6.04 8.03
N GLU A 32 0.47 -5.86 7.37
CA GLU A 32 0.86 -6.64 6.19
C GLU A 32 0.78 -8.13 6.55
N THR A 33 0.10 -8.92 5.72
CA THR A 33 -0.04 -10.35 5.96
C THR A 33 1.25 -11.08 5.60
N GLU A 34 1.43 -12.32 6.08
CA GLU A 34 2.64 -13.10 5.76
C GLU A 34 2.80 -13.33 4.26
N GLU A 35 1.68 -13.43 3.54
CA GLU A 35 1.64 -13.55 2.08
C GLU A 35 2.17 -12.28 1.41
N THR A 36 1.79 -11.09 1.90
CA THR A 36 2.26 -9.81 1.35
C THR A 36 3.75 -9.61 1.65
N LEU A 37 4.20 -9.98 2.85
CA LEU A 37 5.63 -9.95 3.21
C LEU A 37 6.45 -10.93 2.36
N ALA A 38 5.92 -12.12 2.09
CA ALA A 38 6.56 -13.09 1.19
C ALA A 38 6.65 -12.55 -0.23
N LEU A 39 5.59 -11.92 -0.73
CA LEU A 39 5.57 -11.26 -2.03
C LEU A 39 6.62 -10.14 -2.11
N MET A 40 6.70 -9.25 -1.10
CA MET A 40 7.73 -8.20 -1.05
C MET A 40 9.15 -8.78 -1.15
N ARG A 41 9.44 -9.87 -0.44
CA ARG A 41 10.74 -10.55 -0.52
C ARG A 41 11.04 -11.10 -1.91
N VAL A 42 10.04 -11.66 -2.59
CA VAL A 42 10.21 -12.16 -3.96
C VAL A 42 10.46 -11.02 -4.94
N ILE A 43 9.76 -9.89 -4.77
CA ILE A 43 9.98 -8.68 -5.58
C ILE A 43 11.41 -8.18 -5.39
N ASP A 44 11.87 -8.06 -4.14
CA ASP A 44 13.22 -7.58 -3.83
C ASP A 44 14.29 -8.52 -4.42
N ALA A 45 14.13 -9.84 -4.26
CA ALA A 45 15.05 -10.81 -4.83
C ALA A 45 15.10 -10.72 -6.37
N ALA A 46 13.95 -10.64 -7.04
CA ALA A 46 13.88 -10.51 -8.49
C ALA A 46 14.45 -9.18 -9.00
N PHE A 47 14.34 -8.10 -8.21
CA PHE A 47 14.93 -6.81 -8.56
C PHE A 47 16.46 -6.82 -8.41
N LEU A 48 16.98 -7.51 -7.40
CA LEU A 48 18.42 -7.69 -7.21
C LEU A 48 19.04 -8.58 -8.30
N ASP A 49 18.36 -9.66 -8.69
CA ASP A 49 18.81 -10.55 -9.76
C ASP A 49 18.71 -9.91 -11.16
N MET A 50 17.68 -9.08 -11.39
CA MET A 50 17.47 -8.39 -12.67
C MET A 50 17.14 -6.89 -12.47
N PRO A 51 18.14 -6.03 -12.22
CA PRO A 51 17.93 -4.59 -12.03
C PRO A 51 17.42 -3.86 -13.29
N TRP A 52 17.42 -4.54 -14.45
CA TRP A 52 16.87 -4.03 -15.73
C TRP A 52 15.40 -4.39 -15.96
N TYR A 53 14.75 -5.14 -15.06
CA TYR A 53 13.33 -5.47 -15.20
C TYR A 53 12.43 -4.27 -14.90
N GLY A 54 11.75 -3.78 -15.94
CA GLY A 54 10.67 -2.81 -15.78
C GLY A 54 9.46 -3.41 -15.07
N SER A 55 8.58 -2.55 -14.54
CA SER A 55 7.39 -2.95 -13.76
C SER A 55 6.51 -3.99 -14.45
N ARG A 56 6.30 -3.87 -15.77
CA ARG A 56 5.51 -4.84 -16.56
C ARG A 56 6.18 -6.22 -16.63
N GLN A 57 7.50 -6.27 -16.70
CA GLN A 57 8.25 -7.53 -16.73
C GLN A 57 8.24 -8.18 -15.34
N MET A 58 8.38 -7.37 -14.30
CA MET A 58 8.27 -7.83 -12.90
C MET A 58 6.89 -8.43 -12.62
N VAL A 59 5.80 -7.74 -13.00
CA VAL A 59 4.43 -8.27 -12.86
C VAL A 59 4.25 -9.60 -13.60
N ARG A 60 4.79 -9.73 -14.82
CA ARG A 60 4.71 -11.00 -15.56
C ARG A 60 5.49 -12.12 -14.88
N HIS A 61 6.65 -11.79 -14.30
CA HIS A 61 7.47 -12.73 -13.55
C HIS A 61 6.76 -13.19 -12.27
N LEU A 62 6.19 -12.26 -11.50
CA LEU A 62 5.41 -12.56 -10.30
C LEU A 62 4.18 -13.41 -10.62
N ARG A 63 3.41 -13.07 -11.67
CA ARG A 63 2.29 -13.88 -12.15
C ARG A 63 2.71 -15.31 -12.51
N ARG A 64 3.90 -15.48 -13.11
CA ARG A 64 4.43 -16.81 -13.44
C ARG A 64 4.86 -17.61 -12.20
N ASN A 65 5.23 -16.91 -11.12
CA ASN A 65 5.52 -17.51 -9.82
C ASN A 65 4.27 -17.77 -8.96
N GLY A 66 3.06 -17.55 -9.51
CA GLY A 66 1.80 -17.81 -8.82
C GLY A 66 1.27 -16.64 -7.99
N TYR A 67 1.94 -15.48 -8.03
CA TYR A 67 1.43 -14.22 -7.49
C TYR A 67 0.53 -13.56 -8.55
N ASP A 68 -0.66 -14.14 -8.75
CA ASP A 68 -1.72 -13.49 -9.51
C ASP A 68 -2.41 -12.50 -8.57
N ASP A 69 -1.83 -11.32 -8.40
CA ASP A 69 -2.59 -10.17 -7.94
C ASP A 69 -3.59 -9.85 -9.05
N GLY A 70 -4.76 -10.46 -8.95
CA GLY A 70 -5.89 -10.33 -9.87
C GLY A 70 -6.32 -8.88 -10.00
N CYS A 71 -5.66 -8.17 -10.91
CA CYS A 71 -6.16 -6.97 -11.54
C CYS A 71 -5.83 -7.07 -13.04
N GLY A 72 -6.50 -8.02 -13.69
CA GLY A 72 -6.77 -7.96 -15.12
C GLY A 72 -8.05 -7.15 -15.31
N GLY A 73 -7.90 -5.91 -15.79
CA GLY A 73 -8.95 -5.23 -16.54
C GLY A 73 -8.85 -5.61 -18.02
#